data_AF-Q0G442-F1
#
_entry.id   AF-Q0G442-F1
#
_cell.length_a   1.000
_cell.length_b   1.000
_cell.length_c   1.000
_cell.angle_alpha   90.00
_cell.angle_beta   90.00
_cell.angle_gamma   90.00
#
_symmetry.space_group_name_H-M   'P 1'
#
loop_
_entity.id
_entity.type
_entity.pdbx_description
1 polymer ?
#
loop_
_entity_poly.entity_id
_entity_poly.type
_entity_poly.pdbx_seq_one_letter_code
_entity_poly.pdbx_strand_id
1 'polypeptide(L)'
;MSHALFINDVASTETAERTFVEVAEVWVPEGDRLVWSSGNYGALEAFQSASEKQSFAKGEGLPGKAWSETRPVVLKGFDGSYFLRTDAARAAGLTSAVAVPIFAGAKLKAVLVVLCADDEVRTGAIEVWSEENGLLMLDDGYYGAAKQFEWVSKHTHFPRGQGLPGGVWAASAPMLMRDLGAGYRFIRAESAGQAGLTTGLGLPIAVPGGKTFVMTLLSARGTPIARRFELWKARGAGPDGAKDALLTDGICQRDGPLWDDEKEKTVDAWQGPIGQVLGSGIPLVKHDTAAPSAGYPAMVALPLYRDTAVSHVVAWYY
;
A
#
# COMPACT_ATOMS: atom_id res chain seq x y z
N MET A 1 -12.40 -9.50 -60.97
CA MET A 1 -12.01 -10.45 -59.90
C MET A 1 -11.20 -9.68 -58.88
N SER A 2 -11.77 -9.47 -57.69
CA SER A 2 -11.21 -8.66 -56.62
C SER A 2 -10.19 -9.47 -55.82
N HIS A 3 -8.99 -8.93 -55.60
CA HIS A 3 -7.99 -9.49 -54.69
C HIS A 3 -8.16 -8.80 -53.33
N ALA A 4 -8.58 -9.55 -52.31
CA ALA A 4 -8.63 -9.09 -50.94
C ALA A 4 -7.24 -9.19 -50.30
N LEU A 5 -6.76 -8.08 -49.75
CA LEU A 5 -5.58 -8.01 -48.88
C LEU A 5 -5.98 -8.51 -47.49
N PHE A 6 -5.39 -9.63 -47.05
CA PHE A 6 -5.44 -10.05 -45.65
C PHE A 6 -4.45 -9.20 -44.86
N ILE A 7 -4.96 -8.30 -44.02
CA ILE A 7 -4.19 -7.64 -42.97
C ILE A 7 -4.11 -8.64 -41.82
N ASN A 8 -2.92 -9.17 -41.56
CA ASN A 8 -2.65 -9.90 -40.32
C ASN A 8 -2.65 -8.89 -39.17
N ASP A 9 -3.70 -8.93 -38.37
CA ASP A 9 -3.79 -8.25 -37.10
C ASP A 9 -2.86 -8.98 -36.12
N VAL A 10 -1.66 -8.44 -35.93
CA VAL A 10 -0.78 -8.89 -34.84
C VAL A 10 -1.40 -8.33 -33.57
N ALA A 11 -2.21 -9.15 -32.91
CA ALA A 11 -2.63 -8.90 -31.55
C ALA A 11 -1.37 -8.70 -30.70
N SER A 12 -1.06 -7.46 -30.36
CA SER A 12 -0.07 -7.13 -29.35
C SER A 12 -0.58 -7.75 -28.06
N THR A 13 0.00 -8.88 -27.66
CA THR A 13 -0.09 -9.36 -26.28
C THR A 13 0.58 -8.30 -25.42
N GLU A 14 -0.22 -7.33 -24.98
CA GLU A 14 0.15 -6.39 -23.93
C GLU A 14 0.61 -7.28 -22.76
N THR A 15 1.93 -7.33 -22.56
CA THR A 15 2.50 -8.11 -21.47
C THR A 15 2.03 -7.36 -20.24
N ALA A 16 1.01 -7.87 -19.54
CA ALA A 16 0.37 -7.16 -18.45
C ALA A 16 1.45 -6.67 -17.49
N GLU A 17 1.68 -5.35 -17.45
CA GLU A 17 2.80 -4.78 -16.70
C GLU A 17 2.71 -5.26 -15.25
N ARG A 18 3.74 -5.95 -14.77
CA ARG A 18 3.73 -6.47 -13.40
C ARG A 18 3.82 -5.30 -12.42
N THR A 19 2.99 -5.33 -11.39
CA THR A 19 2.98 -4.29 -10.36
C THR A 19 4.19 -4.47 -9.43
N PHE A 20 4.66 -3.37 -8.84
CA PHE A 20 5.79 -3.40 -7.91
C PHE A 20 5.49 -4.26 -6.67
N VAL A 21 4.23 -4.25 -6.25
CA VAL A 21 3.69 -5.15 -5.22
C VAL A 21 3.14 -6.39 -5.91
N GLU A 22 3.60 -7.57 -5.49
CA GLU A 22 3.22 -8.87 -6.07
C GLU A 22 2.31 -9.67 -5.13
N VAL A 23 2.49 -9.50 -3.81
CA VAL A 23 1.69 -10.19 -2.80
C VAL A 23 1.23 -9.21 -1.74
N ALA A 24 -0.01 -9.37 -1.29
CA ALA A 24 -0.53 -8.72 -0.09
C ALA A 24 -1.17 -9.77 0.83
N GLU A 25 -0.91 -9.70 2.13
CA GLU A 25 -1.41 -10.63 3.14
C GLU A 25 -1.96 -9.86 4.34
N VAL A 26 -3.09 -10.29 4.88
CA VAL A 26 -3.64 -9.76 6.13
C VAL A 26 -3.51 -10.83 7.20
N TRP A 27 -2.89 -10.43 8.31
CA TRP A 27 -2.71 -11.25 9.50
C TRP A 27 -3.49 -10.63 10.66
N VAL A 28 -4.34 -11.40 11.34
CA VAL A 28 -5.18 -10.90 12.42
C VAL A 28 -4.80 -11.55 13.76
N PRO A 29 -4.91 -10.84 14.90
CA PRO A 29 -4.66 -11.44 16.20
C PRO A 29 -5.73 -12.49 16.55
N GLU A 30 -5.28 -13.68 16.91
CA GLU A 30 -6.07 -14.74 17.54
C GLU A 30 -5.31 -15.22 18.79
N GLY A 31 -5.79 -14.84 19.97
CA GLY A 31 -5.06 -15.08 21.22
C GLY A 31 -3.73 -14.33 21.28
N ASP A 32 -2.64 -15.07 21.44
CA ASP A 32 -1.26 -14.56 21.52
C ASP A 32 -0.50 -14.63 20.19
N ARG A 33 -1.19 -14.99 19.10
CA ARG A 33 -0.61 -15.16 17.77
C ARG A 33 -1.33 -14.34 16.71
N LEU A 34 -0.64 -14.10 15.61
CA LEU A 34 -1.20 -13.63 14.35
C LEU A 34 -1.48 -14.84 13.46
N VAL A 35 -2.69 -14.93 12.92
CA VAL A 35 -3.11 -15.97 11.97
C VAL A 35 -3.44 -15.35 10.62
N TRP A 36 -3.29 -16.14 9.55
CA TRP A 36 -3.62 -15.69 8.21
C TRP A 36 -5.13 -15.44 8.07
N SER A 37 -5.53 -14.33 7.46
CA SER A 37 -6.94 -13.94 7.28
C SER A 37 -7.34 -13.85 5.82
N SER A 38 -6.56 -13.14 5.00
CA SER A 38 -6.80 -13.00 3.57
C SER A 38 -5.49 -12.66 2.85
N GLY A 39 -5.46 -12.85 1.53
CA GLY A 39 -4.31 -12.46 0.73
C GLY A 39 -4.58 -12.51 -0.76
N ASN A 40 -3.70 -11.86 -1.52
CA ASN A 40 -3.64 -11.90 -2.97
C ASN A 40 -2.21 -12.30 -3.34
N TYR A 41 -2.09 -13.42 -4.05
CA TYR A 41 -0.80 -14.01 -4.42
C TYR A 41 -0.60 -14.06 -5.93
N GLY A 42 -1.58 -13.58 -6.72
CA GLY A 42 -1.60 -13.80 -8.16
C GLY A 42 -1.45 -15.29 -8.50
N ALA A 43 -0.44 -15.64 -9.28
CA ALA A 43 -0.13 -17.02 -9.66
C ALA A 43 0.80 -17.77 -8.68
N LEU A 44 1.14 -17.19 -7.52
CA LEU A 44 2.15 -17.74 -6.58
C LEU A 44 1.55 -18.74 -5.58
N GLU A 45 0.86 -19.78 -6.07
CA GLU A 45 0.11 -20.76 -5.26
C GLU A 45 0.96 -21.48 -4.20
N ALA A 46 2.23 -21.78 -4.52
CA ALA A 46 3.14 -22.43 -3.58
C ALA A 46 3.48 -21.52 -2.40
N PHE A 47 3.67 -20.22 -2.65
CA PHE A 47 3.91 -19.24 -1.59
C PHE A 47 2.64 -19.00 -0.78
N GLN A 48 1.47 -18.90 -1.42
CA GLN A 48 0.17 -18.86 -0.75
C GLN A 48 0.01 -20.02 0.23
N SER A 49 0.22 -21.25 -0.24
CA SER A 49 0.11 -22.46 0.59
C SER A 49 1.09 -22.48 1.76
N ALA A 50 2.28 -21.89 1.59
CA ALA A 50 3.27 -21.77 2.67
C ALA A 50 2.83 -20.72 3.70
N SER A 51 2.24 -19.60 3.25
CA SER A 51 1.73 -18.54 4.10
C SER A 51 0.52 -18.98 4.92
N GLU A 52 -0.49 -19.58 4.32
CA GLU A 52 -1.73 -19.99 5.01
C GLU A 52 -1.50 -20.96 6.20
N LYS A 53 -0.36 -21.66 6.22
CA LYS A 53 0.04 -22.58 7.30
C LYS A 53 0.81 -21.91 8.43
N GLN A 54 1.16 -20.63 8.31
CA GLN A 54 1.91 -19.92 9.33
C GLN A 54 1.01 -19.32 10.41
N SER A 55 1.61 -19.15 11.59
CA SER A 55 1.16 -18.19 12.59
C SER A 55 2.37 -17.56 13.24
N PHE A 56 2.24 -16.34 13.75
CA PHE A 56 3.38 -15.59 14.31
C PHE A 56 3.06 -15.11 15.72
N ALA A 57 3.88 -15.50 16.70
CA ALA A 57 3.88 -14.85 18.00
C ALA A 57 4.36 -13.39 17.90
N LYS A 58 4.10 -12.59 18.92
CA LYS A 58 4.67 -11.24 19.00
C LYS A 58 6.21 -11.31 18.96
N GLY A 59 6.82 -10.59 18.02
CA GLY A 59 8.26 -10.61 17.74
C GLY A 59 8.72 -11.70 16.75
N GLU A 60 7.88 -12.65 16.39
CA GLU A 60 8.22 -13.77 15.51
C GLU A 60 7.95 -13.41 14.04
N GLY A 61 8.93 -13.66 13.16
CA GLY A 61 8.80 -13.34 11.74
C GLY A 61 8.54 -11.85 11.47
N LEU A 62 8.23 -11.53 10.23
CA LEU A 62 7.96 -10.14 9.84
C LEU A 62 6.65 -9.58 10.44
N PRO A 63 5.50 -10.28 10.39
CA PRO A 63 4.27 -9.78 11.00
C PRO A 63 4.40 -9.58 12.52
N GLY A 64 4.97 -10.57 13.22
CA GLY A 64 5.15 -10.51 14.67
C GLY A 64 6.14 -9.42 15.08
N LYS A 65 7.20 -9.15 14.29
CA LYS A 65 8.11 -8.04 14.57
C LYS A 65 7.43 -6.68 14.45
N ALA A 66 6.60 -6.47 13.42
CA ALA A 66 5.80 -5.24 13.31
C ALA A 66 4.83 -5.06 14.49
N TRP A 67 4.22 -6.17 14.97
CA TRP A 67 3.43 -6.14 16.20
C TRP A 67 4.29 -5.78 17.43
N SER A 68 5.50 -6.33 17.54
CA SER A 68 6.40 -6.06 18.66
C SER A 68 6.85 -4.60 18.72
N GLU A 69 7.28 -4.07 17.58
CA GLU A 69 7.83 -2.71 17.47
C GLU A 69 6.78 -1.62 17.35
N THR A 70 5.51 -2.01 17.17
CA THR A 70 4.36 -1.11 17.08
C THR A 70 4.48 -0.05 15.97
N ARG A 71 5.26 -0.34 14.92
CA ARG A 71 5.49 0.54 13.77
C ARG A 71 5.63 -0.28 12.49
N PRO A 72 5.53 0.34 11.30
CA PRO A 72 5.89 -0.32 10.04
C PRO A 72 7.32 -0.84 10.06
N VAL A 73 7.54 -2.02 9.50
CA VAL A 73 8.87 -2.65 9.38
C VAL A 73 9.13 -3.00 7.92
N VAL A 74 10.22 -2.49 7.37
CA VAL A 74 10.71 -2.82 6.02
C VAL A 74 11.76 -3.93 6.15
N LEU A 75 11.67 -4.94 5.29
CA LEU A 75 12.64 -6.01 5.16
C LEU A 75 13.14 -6.06 3.73
N LYS A 76 14.42 -5.76 3.52
CA LYS A 76 15.04 -5.56 2.19
C LYS A 76 15.67 -6.83 1.60
N GLY A 77 15.57 -7.94 2.32
CA GLY A 77 16.13 -9.24 1.95
C GLY A 77 15.67 -10.31 2.94
N PHE A 78 15.37 -11.51 2.45
CA PHE A 78 14.88 -12.61 3.28
C PHE A 78 16.01 -13.53 3.78
N ASP A 79 17.07 -13.68 2.99
CA ASP A 79 18.19 -14.56 3.31
C ASP A 79 18.98 -14.08 4.53
N GLY A 80 19.20 -14.99 5.48
CA GLY A 80 19.86 -14.68 6.75
C GLY A 80 19.05 -13.77 7.69
N SER A 81 17.79 -13.48 7.36
CA SER A 81 16.89 -12.67 8.18
C SER A 81 15.99 -13.53 9.08
N TYR A 82 15.16 -12.88 9.91
CA TYR A 82 14.13 -13.53 10.72
C TYR A 82 12.87 -13.93 9.91
N PHE A 83 12.87 -13.81 8.58
CA PHE A 83 11.75 -14.20 7.74
C PHE A 83 11.59 -15.73 7.70
N LEU A 84 10.41 -16.25 8.03
CA LEU A 84 10.20 -17.70 8.20
C LEU A 84 9.92 -18.47 6.91
N ARG A 85 9.59 -17.78 5.80
CA ARG A 85 9.15 -18.38 4.54
C ARG A 85 10.17 -18.18 3.41
N THR A 86 11.45 -18.09 3.76
CA THR A 86 12.52 -17.64 2.86
C THR A 86 12.63 -18.49 1.59
N ASP A 87 12.64 -19.82 1.70
CA ASP A 87 12.78 -20.68 0.52
C ASP A 87 11.57 -20.57 -0.43
N ALA A 88 10.36 -20.50 0.12
CA ALA A 88 9.14 -20.33 -0.67
C ALA A 88 9.10 -18.94 -1.34
N ALA A 89 9.51 -17.88 -0.62
CA ALA A 89 9.60 -16.53 -1.17
C ALA A 89 10.65 -16.44 -2.28
N ARG A 90 11.83 -17.06 -2.09
CA ARG A 90 12.89 -17.15 -3.09
C ARG A 90 12.40 -17.87 -4.35
N ALA A 91 11.74 -19.01 -4.19
CA ALA A 91 11.17 -19.75 -5.32
C ALA A 91 10.11 -18.94 -6.08
N ALA A 92 9.40 -18.05 -5.38
CA ALA A 92 8.42 -17.12 -5.94
C ALA A 92 9.03 -15.83 -6.54
N GLY A 93 10.34 -15.62 -6.41
CA GLY A 93 11.03 -14.41 -6.87
C GLY A 93 10.75 -13.16 -6.01
N LEU A 94 10.25 -13.34 -4.79
CA LEU A 94 10.03 -12.26 -3.83
C LEU A 94 11.33 -11.96 -3.10
N THR A 95 11.60 -10.69 -2.83
CA THR A 95 12.92 -10.25 -2.32
C THR A 95 12.82 -9.29 -1.14
N SER A 96 11.71 -8.58 -1.02
CA SER A 96 11.48 -7.62 0.04
C SER A 96 10.04 -7.62 0.49
N ALA A 97 9.80 -7.09 1.68
CA ALA A 97 8.48 -6.98 2.24
C ALA A 97 8.37 -5.81 3.20
N VAL A 98 7.14 -5.30 3.37
CA VAL A 98 6.80 -4.30 4.38
C VAL A 98 5.63 -4.84 5.19
N ALA A 99 5.79 -4.86 6.52
CA ALA A 99 4.70 -5.15 7.43
C ALA A 99 4.22 -3.85 8.08
N VAL A 100 2.94 -3.56 7.94
CA VAL A 100 2.27 -2.38 8.47
C VAL A 100 1.30 -2.85 9.56
N PRO A 101 1.57 -2.58 10.84
CA PRO A 101 0.63 -2.90 11.90
C PRO A 101 -0.49 -1.86 11.96
N ILE A 102 -1.73 -2.32 12.14
CA ILE A 102 -2.93 -1.47 12.19
C ILE A 102 -3.42 -1.48 13.63
N PHE A 103 -3.38 -0.33 14.29
CA PHE A 103 -3.82 -0.18 15.68
C PHE A 103 -5.09 0.68 15.78
N ALA A 104 -6.00 0.28 16.67
CA ALA A 104 -7.06 1.11 17.21
C ALA A 104 -6.68 1.47 18.65
N GLY A 105 -6.17 2.68 18.88
CA GLY A 105 -5.50 3.05 20.11
C GLY A 105 -4.29 2.14 20.37
N ALA A 106 -4.31 1.40 21.48
CA ALA A 106 -3.26 0.42 21.81
C ALA A 106 -3.55 -1.00 21.29
N LYS A 107 -4.77 -1.27 20.79
CA LYS A 107 -5.18 -2.61 20.37
C LYS A 107 -4.73 -2.86 18.93
N LEU A 108 -3.91 -3.89 18.71
CA LEU A 108 -3.61 -4.37 17.36
C LEU A 108 -4.88 -4.96 16.75
N LYS A 109 -5.22 -4.51 15.54
CA LYS A 109 -6.36 -4.98 14.75
C LYS A 109 -5.94 -6.00 13.71
N ALA A 110 -4.82 -5.75 13.03
CA ALA A 110 -4.23 -6.61 12.02
C ALA A 110 -2.80 -6.17 11.71
N VAL A 111 -2.08 -6.97 10.92
CA VAL A 111 -0.87 -6.59 10.21
C VAL A 111 -1.08 -6.84 8.72
N LEU A 112 -0.96 -5.79 7.90
CA LEU A 112 -0.88 -5.93 6.45
C LEU A 112 0.58 -6.18 6.09
N VAL A 113 0.87 -7.26 5.37
CA VAL A 113 2.18 -7.49 4.76
C VAL A 113 2.06 -7.34 3.27
N VAL A 114 2.95 -6.55 2.69
CA VAL A 114 3.09 -6.38 1.25
C VAL A 114 4.45 -6.91 0.85
N LEU A 115 4.52 -7.80 -0.14
CA LEU A 115 5.77 -8.34 -0.66
C LEU A 115 6.00 -7.89 -2.09
N CYS A 116 7.24 -7.52 -2.36
CA CYS A 116 7.71 -7.03 -3.64
C CYS A 116 8.70 -8.03 -4.23
N ALA A 117 8.60 -8.24 -5.53
CA ALA A 117 9.67 -8.87 -6.30
C ALA A 117 10.70 -7.79 -6.68
N ASP A 118 11.97 -8.18 -6.69
CA ASP A 118 13.04 -7.37 -7.25
C ASP A 118 13.44 -7.97 -8.59
N ASP A 119 13.67 -7.08 -9.56
CA ASP A 119 14.57 -7.33 -10.67
C ASP A 119 15.31 -6.01 -10.94
N GLU A 120 16.46 -6.08 -11.61
CA GLU A 120 17.37 -4.94 -11.82
C GLU A 120 16.72 -3.73 -12.53
N VAL A 121 15.49 -3.88 -13.03
CA VAL A 121 14.77 -2.88 -13.83
C VAL A 121 13.58 -2.27 -13.07
N ARG A 122 13.03 -2.93 -12.04
CA ARG A 122 11.82 -2.42 -11.36
C ARG A 122 12.10 -1.20 -10.52
N THR A 123 11.33 -0.16 -10.78
CA THR A 123 11.42 1.10 -10.06
C THR A 123 10.15 1.38 -9.26
N GLY A 124 10.32 1.60 -7.97
CA GLY A 124 9.25 1.93 -7.05
C GLY A 124 9.85 2.20 -5.69
N ALA A 125 9.12 2.88 -4.82
CA ALA A 125 9.59 3.09 -3.46
C ALA A 125 8.49 2.87 -2.44
N ILE A 126 8.84 2.18 -1.35
CA ILE A 126 8.08 2.17 -0.12
C ILE A 126 8.96 2.81 0.93
N GLU A 127 8.53 3.95 1.49
CA GLU A 127 9.30 4.69 2.48
C GLU A 127 8.50 4.76 3.78
N VAL A 128 9.18 4.62 4.91
CA VAL A 128 8.64 4.84 6.25
C VAL A 128 9.37 6.05 6.82
N TRP A 129 8.60 7.07 7.14
CA TRP A 129 9.07 8.31 7.74
C TRP A 129 8.61 8.37 9.18
N SER A 130 9.47 8.81 10.09
CA SER A 130 9.10 9.04 11.48
C SER A 130 9.48 10.44 11.92
N GLU A 131 8.69 11.03 12.82
CA GLU A 131 8.99 12.35 13.34
C GLU A 131 10.14 12.29 14.36
N GLU A 132 11.07 13.22 14.20
CA GLU A 132 12.16 13.50 15.12
C GLU A 132 12.51 15.01 15.06
N ASN A 133 12.53 15.66 16.22
CA ASN A 133 12.91 17.08 16.38
C ASN A 133 12.13 18.04 15.46
N GLY A 134 10.83 17.80 15.25
CA GLY A 134 9.95 18.65 14.45
C GLY A 134 10.07 18.44 12.94
N LEU A 135 10.78 17.40 12.50
CA LEU A 135 10.95 17.03 11.10
C LEU A 135 10.59 15.55 10.90
N LEU A 136 10.08 15.20 9.72
CA LEU A 136 10.02 13.80 9.31
C LEU A 136 11.37 13.37 8.74
N MET A 137 11.94 12.33 9.35
CA MET A 137 13.19 11.68 8.97
C MET A 137 12.87 10.33 8.33
N LEU A 138 13.69 9.88 7.38
CA LEU A 138 13.55 8.53 6.82
C LEU A 138 13.93 7.51 7.90
N ASP A 139 12.94 6.73 8.36
CA ASP A 139 13.13 5.65 9.33
C ASP A 139 13.60 4.38 8.63
N ASP A 140 12.95 4.02 7.52
CA ASP A 140 13.40 2.94 6.63
C ASP A 140 12.77 3.08 5.23
N GLY A 141 13.23 2.28 4.27
CA GLY A 141 12.61 2.21 2.94
C GLY A 141 13.25 1.22 1.98
N TYR A 142 12.46 0.81 1.00
CA TYR A 142 12.86 -0.05 -0.11
C TYR A 142 12.60 0.67 -1.43
N TYR A 143 13.56 0.63 -2.35
CA TYR A 143 13.60 1.52 -3.52
C TYR A 143 13.79 0.78 -4.87
N GLY A 144 13.76 -0.56 -4.87
CA GLY A 144 14.08 -1.37 -6.05
C GLY A 144 15.39 -0.90 -6.72
N ALA A 145 15.31 -0.63 -8.02
CA ALA A 145 16.42 -0.13 -8.85
C ALA A 145 16.74 1.38 -8.67
N ALA A 146 15.93 2.15 -7.93
CA ALA A 146 16.07 3.62 -7.82
C ALA A 146 17.13 4.07 -6.81
N LYS A 147 18.39 3.63 -6.96
CA LYS A 147 19.48 3.87 -5.99
C LYS A 147 19.82 5.35 -5.77
N GLN A 148 19.76 6.17 -6.82
CA GLN A 148 19.98 7.62 -6.68
C GLN A 148 18.87 8.27 -5.86
N PHE A 149 17.62 7.90 -6.13
CA PHE A 149 16.48 8.38 -5.36
C PHE A 149 16.55 7.92 -3.89
N GLU A 150 16.95 6.67 -3.63
CA GLU A 150 17.22 6.16 -2.27
C GLU A 150 18.24 7.03 -1.53
N TRP A 151 19.36 7.37 -2.19
CA TRP A 151 20.39 8.22 -1.59
C TRP A 151 19.84 9.59 -1.22
N VAL A 152 19.08 10.23 -2.12
CA VAL A 152 18.47 11.54 -1.86
C VAL A 152 17.43 11.44 -0.73
N SER A 153 16.61 10.39 -0.69
CA SER A 153 15.64 10.16 0.39
C SER A 153 16.29 10.10 1.76
N LYS A 154 17.42 9.39 1.89
CA LYS A 154 18.17 9.26 3.15
C LYS A 154 18.72 10.59 3.68
N HIS A 155 18.90 11.59 2.83
CA HIS A 155 19.44 12.90 3.18
C HIS A 155 18.39 14.02 3.11
N THR A 156 17.11 13.67 2.93
CA THR A 156 16.01 14.62 2.88
C THR A 156 15.18 14.52 4.15
N HIS A 157 14.85 15.66 4.75
CA HIS A 157 13.93 15.75 5.88
C HIS A 157 12.74 16.63 5.49
N PHE A 158 11.55 16.30 5.98
CA PHE A 158 10.34 17.03 5.63
C PHE A 158 9.78 17.80 6.85
N PRO A 159 9.78 19.14 6.80
CA PRO A 159 8.93 19.96 7.64
C PRO A 159 7.45 19.58 7.48
N ARG A 160 6.68 19.82 8.53
CA ARG A 160 5.23 19.65 8.49
C ARG A 160 4.61 20.50 7.37
N GLY A 161 3.81 19.86 6.52
CA GLY A 161 3.17 20.46 5.36
C GLY A 161 4.00 20.48 4.08
N GLN A 162 5.28 20.10 4.10
CA GLN A 162 6.13 20.12 2.92
C GLN A 162 6.25 18.75 2.23
N GLY A 163 6.03 18.74 0.91
CA GLY A 163 6.06 17.50 0.11
C GLY A 163 4.98 16.51 0.53
N LEU A 164 5.00 15.30 -0.05
CA LEU A 164 4.01 14.27 0.26
C LEU A 164 4.07 13.83 1.74
N PRO A 165 5.22 13.45 2.33
CA PRO A 165 5.25 13.03 3.72
C PRO A 165 4.81 14.12 4.70
N GLY A 166 5.33 15.35 4.52
CA GLY A 166 4.96 16.49 5.36
C GLY A 166 3.50 16.89 5.20
N GLY A 167 2.94 16.81 3.99
CA GLY A 167 1.52 17.07 3.71
C GLY A 167 0.61 16.11 4.46
N VAL A 168 0.91 14.81 4.40
CA VAL A 168 0.18 13.78 5.17
C VAL A 168 0.23 14.07 6.67
N TRP A 169 1.41 14.45 7.17
CA TRP A 169 1.58 14.83 8.59
C TRP A 169 0.82 16.10 8.98
N ALA A 170 0.72 17.09 8.08
CA ALA A 170 -0.07 18.29 8.34
C ALA A 170 -1.57 17.97 8.40
N ALA A 171 -2.07 17.18 7.44
CA ALA A 171 -3.50 16.89 7.30
C ALA A 171 -4.01 15.81 8.26
N SER A 172 -3.12 14.97 8.80
CA SER A 172 -3.49 13.73 9.52
C SER A 172 -4.51 12.91 8.73
N ALA A 173 -4.29 12.82 7.42
CA ALA A 173 -5.15 12.19 6.42
C ALA A 173 -4.28 11.65 5.27
N PRO A 174 -4.72 10.58 4.58
CA PRO A 174 -4.02 10.09 3.40
C PRO A 174 -4.05 11.12 2.27
N MET A 175 -3.03 11.10 1.41
CA MET A 175 -2.94 12.01 0.27
C MET A 175 -2.45 11.28 -0.98
N LEU A 176 -3.03 11.62 -2.14
CA LEU A 176 -2.53 11.26 -3.44
C LEU A 176 -1.81 12.45 -4.07
N MET A 177 -0.54 12.27 -4.39
CA MET A 177 0.24 13.24 -5.15
C MET A 177 0.46 12.72 -6.56
N ARG A 178 0.08 13.53 -7.55
CA ARG A 178 0.32 13.28 -8.97
C ARG A 178 1.58 14.01 -9.41
N ASP A 179 2.22 13.51 -10.46
CA ASP A 179 3.37 14.10 -11.13
C ASP A 179 4.56 14.45 -10.21
N LEU A 180 5.02 13.47 -9.43
CA LEU A 180 6.13 13.63 -8.47
C LEU A 180 7.41 14.25 -9.08
N GLY A 181 7.66 14.03 -10.37
CA GLY A 181 8.81 14.58 -11.09
C GLY A 181 8.65 15.99 -11.66
N ALA A 182 7.42 16.55 -11.71
CA ALA A 182 7.14 17.81 -12.40
C ALA A 182 7.03 19.04 -11.47
N GLY A 183 7.02 18.84 -10.15
CA GLY A 183 6.77 19.91 -9.19
C GLY A 183 8.01 20.71 -8.80
N TYR A 184 8.11 21.97 -9.23
CA TYR A 184 9.17 22.95 -8.84
C TYR A 184 9.29 23.21 -7.31
N ARG A 185 8.35 22.73 -6.49
CA ARG A 185 8.31 22.94 -5.02
C ARG A 185 8.67 21.71 -4.19
N PHE A 186 9.16 20.65 -4.83
CA PHE A 186 9.50 19.40 -4.14
C PHE A 186 11.02 19.18 -4.13
N ILE A 187 11.58 19.03 -2.94
CA ILE A 187 13.03 18.90 -2.68
C ILE A 187 13.66 17.78 -3.52
N ARG A 188 12.88 16.73 -3.85
CA ARG A 188 13.37 15.54 -4.57
C ARG A 188 12.82 15.39 -5.99
N ALA A 189 12.16 16.41 -6.55
CA ALA A 189 11.46 16.30 -7.84
C ALA A 189 12.36 15.82 -8.98
N GLU A 190 13.56 16.37 -9.07
CA GLU A 190 14.52 15.99 -10.11
C GLU A 190 14.88 14.49 -10.02
N SER A 191 15.31 14.04 -8.84
CA SER A 191 15.64 12.62 -8.62
C SER A 191 14.44 11.68 -8.80
N ALA A 192 13.22 12.13 -8.45
CA ALA A 192 12.00 11.38 -8.67
C ALA A 192 11.69 11.25 -10.18
N GLY A 193 11.86 12.34 -10.93
CA GLY A 193 11.70 12.36 -12.39
C GLY A 193 12.73 11.48 -13.10
N GLN A 194 14.00 11.51 -12.69
CA GLN A 194 15.05 10.63 -13.20
C GLN A 194 14.75 9.15 -12.91
N ALA A 195 14.17 8.84 -11.76
CA ALA A 195 13.68 7.50 -11.42
C ALA A 195 12.35 7.15 -12.09
N GLY A 196 11.74 8.05 -12.87
CA GLY A 196 10.45 7.80 -13.53
C GLY A 196 9.26 7.66 -12.58
N LEU A 197 9.38 8.17 -11.34
CA LEU A 197 8.30 8.18 -10.36
C LEU A 197 7.23 9.20 -10.77
N THR A 198 5.97 8.76 -10.77
CA THR A 198 4.83 9.53 -11.27
C THR A 198 3.82 9.83 -10.18
N THR A 199 3.41 8.82 -9.43
CA THR A 199 2.32 8.93 -8.44
C THR A 199 2.79 8.48 -7.08
N GLY A 200 2.45 9.25 -6.04
CA GLY A 200 2.73 8.91 -4.65
C GLY A 200 1.44 8.82 -3.83
N LEU A 201 1.26 7.72 -3.13
CA LEU A 201 0.26 7.59 -2.07
C LEU A 201 0.95 7.74 -0.72
N GLY A 202 0.50 8.69 0.08
CA GLY A 202 0.97 8.91 1.44
C GLY A 202 -0.08 8.51 2.47
N LEU A 203 0.35 7.81 3.52
CA LEU A 203 -0.51 7.19 4.52
C LEU A 203 -0.05 7.57 5.94
N PRO A 204 -0.87 8.22 6.77
CA PRO A 204 -0.57 8.38 8.18
C PRO A 204 -0.76 7.03 8.88
N ILE A 205 0.28 6.52 9.53
CA ILE A 205 0.23 5.25 10.27
C ILE A 205 0.08 5.54 11.76
N ALA A 206 -1.11 5.25 12.30
CA ALA A 206 -1.37 5.39 13.73
C ALA A 206 -0.63 4.29 14.50
N VAL A 207 0.15 4.71 15.49
CA VAL A 207 0.88 3.82 16.40
C VAL A 207 0.53 4.13 17.87
N PRO A 208 0.56 3.13 18.76
CA PRO A 208 0.49 3.36 20.20
C PRO A 208 1.54 4.38 20.66
N GLY A 209 1.16 5.26 21.59
CA GLY A 209 2.06 6.30 22.12
C GLY A 209 2.15 7.58 21.27
N GLY A 210 1.49 7.63 20.11
CA GLY A 210 1.29 8.89 19.37
C GLY A 210 2.50 9.41 18.61
N LYS A 211 3.61 8.66 18.52
CA LYS A 211 4.72 9.00 17.61
C LYS A 211 4.19 9.07 16.18
N THR A 212 4.59 10.09 15.42
CA THR A 212 4.12 10.24 14.04
C THR A 212 4.91 9.31 13.12
N PHE A 213 4.18 8.49 12.34
CA PHE A 213 4.72 7.76 11.20
C PHE A 213 3.92 8.07 9.94
N VAL A 214 4.65 8.24 8.83
CA VAL A 214 4.06 8.36 7.49
C VAL A 214 4.67 7.30 6.60
N MET A 215 3.84 6.49 5.96
CA MET A 215 4.29 5.56 4.91
C MET A 215 3.98 6.15 3.54
N THR A 216 4.92 6.09 2.61
CA THR A 216 4.69 6.45 1.20
C THR A 216 4.86 5.24 0.29
N LEU A 217 4.00 5.17 -0.71
CA LEU A 217 4.01 4.20 -1.80
C LEU A 217 4.18 4.98 -3.10
N LEU A 218 5.35 4.91 -3.74
CA LEU A 218 5.68 5.67 -4.95
C LEU A 218 5.73 4.75 -6.17
N SER A 219 4.84 5.01 -7.12
CA SER A 219 4.72 4.29 -8.39
C SER A 219 5.62 4.91 -9.45
N ALA A 220 6.28 4.07 -10.25
CA ALA A 220 6.95 4.48 -11.49
C ALA A 220 6.12 4.10 -12.72
N ARG A 221 6.36 4.77 -13.85
CA ARG A 221 5.59 4.55 -15.09
C ARG A 221 5.62 3.10 -15.59
N GLY A 222 6.77 2.41 -15.50
CA GLY A 222 6.91 1.03 -15.99
C GLY A 222 6.62 -0.06 -14.95
N THR A 223 6.45 0.33 -13.68
CA THR A 223 6.22 -0.59 -12.56
C THR A 223 5.28 0.07 -11.55
N PRO A 224 3.99 0.22 -11.91
CA PRO A 224 3.02 0.85 -11.03
C PRO A 224 2.87 0.03 -9.73
N ILE A 225 2.63 0.71 -8.60
CA ILE A 225 2.26 -0.01 -7.37
C ILE A 225 0.85 -0.58 -7.51
N ALA A 226 -0.05 0.19 -8.12
CA ALA A 226 -1.42 -0.17 -8.41
C ALA A 226 -1.93 0.69 -9.57
N ARG A 227 -3.01 0.24 -10.22
CA ARG A 227 -3.63 0.90 -11.37
C ARG A 227 -4.78 1.83 -10.99
N ARG A 228 -5.27 1.71 -9.76
CA ARG A 228 -6.32 2.56 -9.21
C ARG A 228 -6.07 2.79 -7.73
N PHE A 229 -6.35 4.00 -7.27
CA PHE A 229 -6.33 4.39 -5.86
C PHE A 229 -7.63 5.12 -5.50
N GLU A 230 -8.15 4.85 -4.31
CA GLU A 230 -9.34 5.51 -3.77
C GLU A 230 -9.10 5.92 -2.31
N LEU A 231 -9.43 7.16 -1.96
CA LEU A 231 -9.35 7.71 -0.61
C LEU A 231 -10.76 7.99 -0.08
N TRP A 232 -11.23 7.16 0.83
CA TRP A 232 -12.54 7.28 1.44
C TRP A 232 -12.42 7.86 2.84
N LYS A 233 -13.11 8.97 3.13
CA LYS A 233 -13.18 9.58 4.45
C LYS A 233 -14.41 9.08 5.20
N ALA A 234 -14.19 8.46 6.35
CA ALA A 234 -15.27 7.97 7.20
C ALA A 234 -16.10 9.15 7.76
N ARG A 235 -17.43 8.99 7.84
CA ARG A 235 -18.33 9.96 8.47
C ARG A 235 -19.17 9.30 9.56
N GLY A 236 -19.56 10.12 10.54
CA GLY A 236 -20.34 9.66 11.69
C GLY A 236 -19.55 8.78 12.66
N ALA A 237 -18.34 9.19 13.05
CA ALA A 237 -17.53 8.51 14.07
C ALA A 237 -18.21 8.64 15.45
N GLY A 238 -18.92 7.60 15.87
CA GLY A 238 -19.46 7.43 17.22
C GLY A 238 -18.94 6.15 17.89
N PRO A 239 -19.43 5.83 19.11
CA PRO A 239 -19.08 4.59 19.81
C PRO A 239 -19.30 3.31 18.98
N ASP A 240 -20.27 3.37 18.05
CA ASP A 240 -20.70 2.25 17.20
C ASP A 240 -19.88 2.12 15.90
N GLY A 241 -18.83 2.94 15.72
CA GLY A 241 -18.03 2.99 14.50
C GLY A 241 -18.56 3.99 13.46
N ALA A 242 -17.88 4.05 12.32
CA ALA A 242 -18.29 4.92 11.20
C ALA A 242 -19.50 4.31 10.46
N LYS A 243 -20.48 5.13 10.12
CA LYS A 243 -21.72 4.68 9.45
C LYS A 243 -21.55 4.55 7.95
N ASP A 244 -20.85 5.51 7.36
CA ASP A 244 -20.55 5.56 5.93
C ASP A 244 -19.16 6.16 5.69
N ALA A 245 -18.73 6.16 4.43
CA ALA A 245 -17.57 6.90 3.99
C ALA A 245 -17.84 7.60 2.65
N LEU A 246 -17.22 8.76 2.48
CA LEU A 246 -17.26 9.59 1.28
C LEU A 246 -15.96 9.42 0.48
N LEU A 247 -16.04 9.18 -0.82
CA LEU A 247 -14.86 9.21 -1.70
C LEU A 247 -14.40 10.66 -1.85
N THR A 248 -13.26 10.99 -1.24
CA THR A 248 -12.71 12.35 -1.22
C THR A 248 -11.63 12.60 -2.26
N ASP A 249 -10.97 11.54 -2.71
CA ASP A 249 -9.97 11.61 -3.77
C ASP A 249 -9.80 10.22 -4.39
N GLY A 250 -9.28 10.16 -5.61
CA GLY A 250 -8.94 8.90 -6.26
C GLY A 250 -8.47 9.10 -7.70
N ILE A 251 -7.69 8.15 -8.19
CA ILE A 251 -7.24 8.14 -9.58
C ILE A 251 -7.25 6.72 -10.10
N CYS A 252 -7.72 6.54 -11.32
CA CYS A 252 -7.68 5.28 -12.07
C CYS A 252 -6.88 5.50 -13.34
N GLN A 253 -5.99 4.57 -13.68
CA GLN A 253 -5.24 4.60 -14.93
C GLN A 253 -6.16 4.63 -16.15
N ARG A 254 -7.32 3.97 -16.06
CA ARG A 254 -8.32 3.89 -17.14
C ARG A 254 -9.27 5.09 -17.16
N ASP A 255 -9.78 5.49 -15.99
CA ASP A 255 -10.90 6.43 -15.88
C ASP A 255 -10.45 7.85 -15.50
N GLY A 256 -9.19 8.04 -15.12
CA GLY A 256 -8.68 9.31 -14.61
C GLY A 256 -9.11 9.61 -13.17
N PRO A 257 -9.32 10.90 -12.81
CA PRO A 257 -9.91 11.32 -11.53
C PRO A 257 -11.21 10.58 -11.18
N LEU A 258 -11.36 10.19 -9.92
CA LEU A 258 -12.51 9.41 -9.46
C LEU A 258 -13.47 10.16 -8.53
N TRP A 259 -13.07 11.33 -8.06
CA TRP A 259 -13.95 12.22 -7.32
C TRP A 259 -14.82 13.02 -8.29
N ASP A 260 -16.00 13.41 -7.84
CA ASP A 260 -16.96 14.22 -8.58
C ASP A 260 -17.47 15.32 -7.64
N ASP A 261 -17.16 16.58 -7.96
CA ASP A 261 -17.53 17.74 -7.13
C ASP A 261 -19.04 18.03 -7.15
N GLU A 262 -19.77 17.49 -8.14
CA GLU A 262 -21.23 17.65 -8.27
C GLU A 262 -21.99 16.47 -7.65
N LYS A 263 -21.36 15.28 -7.58
CA LYS A 263 -21.99 14.05 -7.07
C LYS A 263 -21.10 13.32 -6.08
N GLU A 264 -21.42 13.49 -4.81
CA GLU A 264 -20.79 12.71 -3.75
C GLU A 264 -21.00 11.20 -3.97
N LYS A 265 -19.89 10.45 -3.98
CA LYS A 265 -19.92 9.00 -3.96
C LYS A 265 -19.71 8.51 -2.53
N THR A 266 -20.70 7.80 -2.00
CA THR A 266 -20.67 7.27 -0.63
C THR A 266 -20.75 5.76 -0.61
N VAL A 267 -20.32 5.16 0.49
CA VAL A 267 -20.46 3.72 0.77
C VAL A 267 -20.83 3.53 2.23
N ASP A 268 -21.85 2.71 2.49
CA ASP A 268 -22.26 2.39 3.86
C ASP A 268 -21.32 1.34 4.47
N ALA A 269 -21.23 1.32 5.80
CA ALA A 269 -20.54 0.24 6.50
C ALA A 269 -21.14 -1.12 6.09
N TRP A 270 -20.26 -2.11 5.90
CA TRP A 270 -20.54 -3.46 5.41
C TRP A 270 -21.02 -3.55 3.95
N GLN A 271 -21.11 -2.44 3.21
CA GLN A 271 -21.45 -2.44 1.79
C GLN A 271 -20.20 -2.65 0.91
N GLY A 272 -20.11 -3.85 0.31
CA GLY A 272 -18.99 -4.19 -0.57
C GLY A 272 -17.62 -4.16 0.13
N PRO A 273 -16.50 -4.22 -0.62
CA PRO A 273 -15.16 -4.32 -0.04
C PRO A 273 -14.78 -3.12 0.85
N ILE A 274 -15.08 -1.89 0.41
CA ILE A 274 -14.77 -0.68 1.17
C ILE A 274 -15.61 -0.60 2.45
N GLY A 275 -16.91 -0.84 2.34
CA GLY A 275 -17.81 -0.87 3.49
C GLY A 275 -17.45 -1.96 4.50
N GLN A 276 -17.01 -3.14 4.04
CA GLN A 276 -16.54 -4.21 4.94
C GLN A 276 -15.33 -3.77 5.77
N VAL A 277 -14.36 -3.08 5.16
CA VAL A 277 -13.21 -2.53 5.91
C VAL A 277 -13.65 -1.42 6.86
N LEU A 278 -14.60 -0.57 6.44
CA LEU A 278 -15.18 0.47 7.29
C LEU A 278 -15.85 -0.12 8.54
N GLY A 279 -16.65 -1.18 8.37
CA GLY A 279 -17.40 -1.81 9.47
C GLY A 279 -16.54 -2.69 10.38
N SER A 280 -15.59 -3.44 9.83
CA SER A 280 -14.72 -4.35 10.61
C SER A 280 -13.53 -3.64 11.26
N GLY A 281 -13.03 -2.59 10.59
CA GLY A 281 -11.76 -1.96 10.94
C GLY A 281 -10.55 -2.87 10.73
N ILE A 282 -10.69 -3.90 9.89
CA ILE A 282 -9.63 -4.85 9.52
C ILE A 282 -9.32 -4.63 8.03
N PRO A 283 -8.04 -4.61 7.61
CA PRO A 283 -7.71 -4.58 6.20
C PRO A 283 -8.31 -5.75 5.44
N LEU A 284 -8.66 -5.52 4.18
CA LEU A 284 -9.15 -6.56 3.29
C LEU A 284 -8.21 -6.67 2.10
N VAL A 285 -7.79 -7.88 1.79
CA VAL A 285 -7.19 -8.21 0.49
C VAL A 285 -8.17 -9.13 -0.23
N LYS A 286 -8.56 -8.75 -1.44
CA LYS A 286 -9.55 -9.48 -2.23
C LYS A 286 -8.98 -9.80 -3.61
N HIS A 287 -9.24 -11.01 -4.08
CA HIS A 287 -9.00 -11.42 -5.46
C HIS A 287 -10.31 -12.02 -6.00
N ASP A 288 -10.92 -11.37 -6.99
CA ASP A 288 -12.21 -11.75 -7.59
C ASP A 288 -12.02 -12.29 -9.00
N THR A 289 -12.27 -13.59 -9.19
CA THR A 289 -12.27 -14.22 -10.52
C THR A 289 -13.60 -14.06 -11.26
N ALA A 290 -14.70 -13.75 -10.56
CA ALA A 290 -16.07 -13.82 -11.11
C ALA A 290 -16.77 -12.45 -11.28
N ALA A 291 -16.35 -11.40 -10.56
CA ALA A 291 -16.85 -10.03 -10.71
C ALA A 291 -15.76 -9.04 -10.26
N PRO A 292 -15.06 -8.36 -11.18
CA PRO A 292 -13.88 -7.59 -10.82
C PRO A 292 -14.24 -6.39 -9.95
N SER A 293 -13.51 -6.19 -8.85
CA SER A 293 -13.66 -5.02 -7.99
C SER A 293 -13.29 -3.75 -8.78
N ALA A 294 -14.31 -2.97 -9.17
CA ALA A 294 -14.16 -1.82 -10.06
C ALA A 294 -13.43 -2.13 -11.39
N GLY A 295 -13.60 -3.34 -11.94
CA GLY A 295 -12.93 -3.75 -13.17
C GLY A 295 -11.53 -4.34 -12.99
N TYR A 296 -11.06 -4.51 -11.74
CA TYR A 296 -9.74 -5.08 -11.41
C TYR A 296 -9.87 -6.44 -10.70
N PRO A 297 -9.00 -7.42 -11.03
CA PRO A 297 -9.05 -8.77 -10.44
C PRO A 297 -8.67 -8.77 -8.96
N ALA A 298 -7.91 -7.79 -8.47
CA ALA A 298 -7.49 -7.75 -7.08
C ALA A 298 -7.47 -6.36 -6.47
N MET A 299 -7.63 -6.29 -5.15
CA MET A 299 -7.54 -5.05 -4.40
C MET A 299 -7.02 -5.26 -2.97
N VAL A 300 -6.45 -4.20 -2.41
CA VAL A 300 -6.27 -4.02 -0.97
C VAL A 300 -7.12 -2.84 -0.54
N ALA A 301 -7.80 -2.96 0.60
CA ALA A 301 -8.41 -1.85 1.32
C ALA A 301 -7.87 -1.81 2.75
N LEU A 302 -7.28 -0.69 3.13
CA LEU A 302 -6.60 -0.46 4.40
C LEU A 302 -7.36 0.57 5.24
N PRO A 303 -7.82 0.24 6.45
CA PRO A 303 -8.38 1.21 7.37
C PRO A 303 -7.25 2.03 8.01
N LEU A 304 -7.39 3.35 8.02
CA LEU A 304 -6.53 4.26 8.75
C LEU A 304 -7.24 4.76 9.99
N TYR A 305 -6.61 4.56 11.14
CA TYR A 305 -7.18 4.93 12.43
C TYR A 305 -6.79 6.33 12.87
N ARG A 306 -7.69 6.98 13.60
CA ARG A 306 -7.41 8.11 14.48
C ARG A 306 -7.94 7.73 15.85
N ASP A 307 -7.03 7.65 16.82
CA ASP A 307 -7.32 7.05 18.13
C ASP A 307 -7.92 5.65 17.95
N THR A 308 -9.16 5.43 18.39
CA THR A 308 -9.86 4.14 18.30
C THR A 308 -10.81 4.02 17.11
N ALA A 309 -10.99 5.08 16.32
CA ALA A 309 -11.97 5.13 15.23
C ALA A 309 -11.29 5.05 13.85
N VAL A 310 -11.95 4.37 12.90
CA VAL A 310 -11.56 4.43 11.49
C VAL A 310 -11.82 5.84 10.98
N SER A 311 -10.77 6.52 10.53
CA SER A 311 -10.83 7.87 9.96
C SER A 311 -10.96 7.85 8.44
N HIS A 312 -10.29 6.90 7.79
CA HIS A 312 -10.29 6.74 6.34
C HIS A 312 -10.18 5.26 5.98
N VAL A 313 -10.63 4.92 4.79
CA VAL A 313 -10.28 3.67 4.11
C VAL A 313 -9.54 4.05 2.82
N VAL A 314 -8.34 3.52 2.67
CA VAL A 314 -7.56 3.70 1.44
C VAL A 314 -7.55 2.40 0.69
N ALA A 315 -7.93 2.43 -0.59
CA ALA A 315 -7.94 1.24 -1.43
C ALA A 315 -7.06 1.42 -2.66
N TRP A 316 -6.42 0.34 -3.08
CA TRP A 316 -5.69 0.28 -4.33
C TRP A 316 -5.90 -1.05 -5.04
N TYR A 317 -5.89 -1.01 -6.38
CA TYR A 317 -6.34 -2.11 -7.24
C TYR A 317 -5.29 -2.46 -8.29
N TYR A 318 -5.13 -3.75 -8.55
CA TYR A 318 -4.15 -4.32 -9.47
C TYR A 318 -4.79 -4.75 -10.76
#